data_AF-A0A3N0YBX6-F1
#
_entry.id   AF-A0A3N0YBX6-F1
#
_cell.length_a   1.000
_cell.length_b   1.000
_cell.length_c   1.000
_cell.angle_alpha   90.00
_cell.angle_beta   90.00
_cell.angle_gamma   90.00
#
_symmetry.space_group_name_H-M   'P 1'
#
loop_
_entity.id
_entity.type
_entity.pdbx_description
1 polymer ?
#
loop_
_entity_poly.entity_id
_entity_poly.type
_entity_poly.pdbx_seq_one_letter_code
_entity_poly.pdbx_strand_id
1 'polypeptide(L)'
;FLWRGLEVDVDSNVVMRDQEIASMRQGRAFLSLINDSIPKTVSAMEKLLATLEEQDNSFTPGRFETLILGTIYSAYQARNQRLESEQQAWTDILGRLANVTFVQLRKS
;
A
#
# COMPACT_ATOMS: atom_id res chain seq x y z
N PHE A 1 -1.39 -6.66 -12.96
CA PHE A 1 -2.84 -6.82 -13.21
C PHE A 1 -3.68 -6.01 -12.21
N LEU A 2 -3.26 -5.83 -10.95
CA LEU A 2 -4.04 -5.09 -9.92
C LEU A 2 -4.21 -3.57 -10.14
N TRP A 3 -3.27 -2.91 -10.83
CA TRP A 3 -3.25 -1.44 -10.99
C TRP A 3 -3.89 -0.91 -12.28
N ARG A 4 -4.45 -1.76 -13.16
CA ARG A 4 -4.89 -1.31 -14.51
C ARG A 4 -6.02 -0.26 -14.51
N GLY A 5 -6.84 -0.23 -13.47
CA GLY A 5 -7.93 0.76 -13.30
C GLY A 5 -7.55 1.94 -12.42
N LEU A 6 -6.32 2.00 -11.92
CA LEU A 6 -5.85 3.01 -10.98
C LEU A 6 -4.67 3.79 -11.59
N GLU A 7 -4.50 5.02 -11.14
CA GLU A 7 -3.32 5.84 -11.41
C GLU A 7 -2.84 6.46 -10.11
N VAL A 8 -1.57 6.89 -10.09
CA VAL A 8 -1.04 7.72 -9.02
C VAL A 8 -0.74 9.08 -9.62
N ASP A 9 -1.36 10.12 -9.07
CA ASP A 9 -1.18 11.49 -9.55
C ASP A 9 0.14 12.10 -9.05
N VAL A 10 0.35 13.38 -9.39
CA VAL A 10 1.57 14.13 -9.03
C VAL A 10 1.73 14.32 -7.52
N ASP A 11 0.62 14.29 -6.77
CA ASP A 11 0.59 14.43 -5.32
C ASP A 11 0.64 13.07 -4.62
N SER A 12 0.92 12.00 -5.37
CA SER A 12 0.97 10.60 -4.91
C SER A 12 -0.38 10.06 -4.42
N ASN A 13 -1.50 10.70 -4.78
CA ASN A 13 -2.81 10.14 -4.53
C ASN A 13 -3.13 9.06 -5.55
N VAL A 14 -3.73 7.98 -5.07
CA VAL A 14 -4.32 6.96 -5.93
C VAL A 14 -5.66 7.46 -6.44
N VAL A 15 -5.82 7.50 -7.75
CA VAL A 15 -7.07 7.86 -8.42
C VAL A 15 -7.58 6.69 -9.24
N MET A 16 -8.89 6.65 -9.48
CA MET A 16 -9.52 5.62 -10.29
C MET A 16 -9.88 6.18 -11.67
N ARG A 17 -9.48 5.48 -12.74
CA ARG A 17 -9.67 5.91 -14.12
C ARG A 17 -11.15 5.89 -14.53
N ASP A 18 -11.88 4.90 -14.04
CA ASP A 18 -13.29 4.74 -14.34
C ASP A 18 -14.12 5.64 -13.41
N GLN A 19 -14.70 6.70 -13.98
CA GLN A 19 -15.47 7.68 -13.22
C GLN A 19 -16.77 7.12 -12.66
N GLU A 20 -17.39 6.13 -13.35
CA GLU A 20 -18.60 5.50 -12.85
C GLU A 20 -18.28 4.73 -11.57
N ILE A 21 -17.26 3.87 -11.58
CA ILE A 21 -16.84 3.09 -10.41
C ILE A 21 -16.34 4.02 -9.29
N ALA A 22 -15.58 5.07 -9.63
CA ALA A 22 -15.09 6.06 -8.66
C ALA A 22 -16.26 6.76 -7.93
N SER A 23 -17.38 6.96 -8.62
CA SER A 23 -18.60 7.55 -8.06
C SER A 23 -19.46 6.58 -7.26
N MET A 24 -19.17 5.28 -7.28
CA MET A 24 -19.89 4.30 -6.46
C MET A 24 -19.44 4.42 -5.00
N ARG A 25 -20.33 4.05 -4.06
CA ARG A 25 -20.01 4.06 -2.62
C ARG A 25 -18.75 3.26 -2.30
N GLN A 26 -18.58 2.09 -2.93
CA GLN A 26 -17.42 1.24 -2.71
C GLN A 26 -16.15 1.81 -3.34
N GLY A 27 -16.24 2.45 -4.51
CA GLY A 27 -15.10 3.14 -5.13
C GLY A 27 -14.58 4.27 -4.25
N ARG A 28 -15.47 5.11 -3.71
CA ARG A 28 -15.10 6.17 -2.75
C ARG A 28 -14.50 5.61 -1.46
N ALA A 29 -15.08 4.55 -0.91
CA ALA A 29 -14.56 3.92 0.31
C ALA A 29 -13.14 3.38 0.09
N PHE A 30 -12.89 2.71 -1.03
CA PHE A 30 -11.56 2.24 -1.41
C PHE A 30 -10.57 3.40 -1.57
N LEU A 31 -10.96 4.46 -2.29
CA LEU A 31 -10.09 5.62 -2.52
C LEU A 31 -9.76 6.37 -1.23
N SER A 32 -10.71 6.54 -0.32
CA SER A 32 -10.45 7.10 1.01
C SER A 32 -9.51 6.20 1.80
N LEU A 33 -9.77 4.89 1.85
CA LEU A 33 -8.90 3.96 2.58
C LEU A 33 -7.45 4.01 2.08
N ILE A 34 -7.22 3.88 0.76
CA ILE A 34 -5.87 3.86 0.22
C ILE A 34 -5.17 5.22 0.33
N ASN A 35 -5.87 6.34 0.22
CA ASN A 35 -5.24 7.66 0.28
C ASN A 35 -5.04 8.16 1.71
N ASP A 36 -5.97 7.85 2.61
CA ASP A 36 -5.94 8.36 3.98
C ASP A 36 -5.14 7.44 4.92
N SER A 37 -5.14 6.13 4.66
CA SER A 37 -4.52 5.15 5.58
C SER A 37 -3.15 4.65 5.15
N ILE A 38 -2.77 4.83 3.87
CA ILE A 38 -1.51 4.30 3.34
C ILE A 38 -0.51 5.44 3.13
N PRO A 39 0.62 5.45 3.88
CA PRO A 39 1.64 6.48 3.75
C PRO A 39 2.19 6.61 2.33
N LYS A 40 2.42 7.86 1.90
CA LYS A 40 2.87 8.16 0.54
C LYS A 40 4.37 8.39 0.41
N THR A 41 5.07 8.55 1.53
CA THR A 41 6.52 8.79 1.57
C THR A 41 7.26 7.60 2.18
N VAL A 42 8.52 7.41 1.79
CA VAL A 42 9.40 6.35 2.31
C VAL A 42 9.45 6.39 3.84
N SER A 43 9.74 7.55 4.42
CA SER A 43 9.88 7.69 5.89
C SER A 43 8.59 7.33 6.65
N ALA A 44 7.42 7.71 6.13
CA ALA A 44 6.16 7.39 6.78
C ALA A 44 5.77 5.92 6.58
N MET A 45 6.10 5.33 5.43
CA MET A 45 5.90 3.90 5.19
C MET A 45 6.80 3.03 6.06
N GLU A 46 8.06 3.43 6.27
CA GLU A 46 8.98 2.78 7.21
C GLU A 46 8.43 2.77 8.63
N LYS A 47 7.84 3.88 9.09
CA LYS A 47 7.17 3.94 10.40
C LYS A 47 6.00 2.97 10.47
N LEU A 48 5.14 2.94 9.46
CA LEU A 48 4.04 1.98 9.40
C LEU A 48 4.57 0.54 9.43
N LEU A 49 5.58 0.23 8.62
CA LEU A 49 6.18 -1.09 8.54
C LEU A 49 6.75 -1.55 9.89
N ALA A 50 7.48 -0.69 10.61
CA ALA A 50 7.96 -1.00 11.95
C ALA A 50 6.81 -1.40 12.89
N THR A 51 5.69 -0.65 12.87
CA THR A 51 4.52 -1.02 13.70
C THR A 51 3.88 -2.34 13.27
N LEU A 52 3.95 -2.72 11.99
CA LEU A 52 3.43 -3.99 11.50
C LEU A 52 4.36 -5.16 11.89
N GLU A 53 5.67 -4.95 11.89
CA GLU A 53 6.67 -5.95 12.26
C GLU A 53 6.67 -6.27 13.77
N GLU A 54 6.41 -5.29 14.63
CA GLU A 54 6.36 -5.46 16.09
C GLU A 54 5.16 -6.31 16.56
N GLN A 55 4.15 -6.50 15.72
CA GLN A 55 2.89 -7.10 16.12
C GLN A 55 2.92 -8.64 16.03
N ASP A 56 2.95 -9.30 17.19
CA ASP A 56 3.11 -10.75 17.26
C ASP A 56 1.79 -11.56 17.20
N ASN A 57 0.63 -10.94 17.44
CA ASN A 57 -0.66 -11.62 17.24
C ASN A 57 -1.15 -11.55 15.77
N SER A 58 -2.18 -12.33 15.46
CA SER A 58 -2.86 -12.24 14.17
C SER A 58 -3.50 -10.86 14.00
N PHE A 59 -3.38 -10.29 12.81
CA PHE A 59 -3.91 -8.95 12.54
C PHE A 59 -5.44 -8.94 12.55
N THR A 60 -6.01 -7.83 13.01
CA THR A 60 -7.41 -7.52 12.76
C THR A 60 -7.62 -7.35 11.25
N PRO A 61 -8.85 -7.54 10.73
CA PRO A 61 -9.13 -7.37 9.30
C PRO A 61 -8.66 -6.02 8.74
N GLY A 62 -8.90 -4.92 9.45
CA GLY A 62 -8.45 -3.59 9.02
C GLY A 62 -6.93 -3.44 9.01
N ARG A 63 -6.20 -4.04 9.97
CA ARG A 63 -4.73 -3.99 9.97
C ARG A 63 -4.14 -4.85 8.86
N PHE A 64 -4.77 -5.99 8.56
CA PHE A 64 -4.40 -6.81 7.41
C PHE A 64 -4.68 -6.09 6.09
N GLU A 65 -5.80 -5.36 5.99
CA GLU A 65 -6.11 -4.53 4.83
C GLU A 65 -5.05 -3.43 4.61
N THR A 66 -4.64 -2.73 5.67
CA THR A 66 -3.52 -1.77 5.62
C THR A 66 -2.23 -2.41 5.13
N LEU A 67 -1.89 -3.62 5.61
CA LEU A 67 -0.71 -4.36 5.17
C LEU A 67 -0.75 -4.67 3.68
N ILE A 68 -1.88 -5.18 3.17
CA ILE A 68 -2.03 -5.55 1.75
C ILE A 68 -1.98 -4.29 0.87
N LEU A 69 -2.71 -3.24 1.23
CA LEU A 69 -2.72 -1.99 0.45
C LEU A 69 -1.36 -1.29 0.47
N GLY A 70 -0.66 -1.30 1.61
CA GLY A 70 0.71 -0.82 1.74
C GLY A 70 1.66 -1.61 0.82
N THR A 71 1.53 -2.94 0.80
CA THR A 71 2.32 -3.82 -0.09
C THR A 71 2.07 -3.48 -1.56
N ILE A 72 0.81 -3.32 -1.96
CA ILE A 72 0.41 -3.00 -3.33
C ILE A 72 0.94 -1.62 -3.75
N TYR A 73 0.90 -0.62 -2.86
CA TYR A 73 1.44 0.72 -3.09
C TYR A 73 2.97 0.73 -3.19
N SER A 74 3.67 0.04 -2.29
CA SER A 74 5.13 -0.08 -2.36
C SER A 74 5.59 -0.80 -3.63
N ALA A 75 4.86 -1.81 -4.09
CA ALA A 75 5.13 -2.46 -5.38
C ALA A 75 4.95 -1.51 -6.57
N TYR A 76 3.96 -0.61 -6.52
CA TYR A 76 3.81 0.43 -7.52
C TYR A 76 5.01 1.38 -7.50
N GLN A 77 5.41 1.87 -6.32
CA GLN A 77 6.50 2.84 -6.22
C GLN A 77 7.86 2.23 -6.63
N ALA A 78 8.17 1.01 -6.18
CA ALA A 78 9.36 0.27 -6.58
C ALA A 78 9.49 0.07 -8.11
N ARG A 79 8.38 0.15 -8.85
CA ARG A 79 8.37 0.05 -10.32
C ARG A 79 8.42 1.39 -11.04
N ASN A 80 7.84 2.44 -10.47
CA ASN A 80 7.55 3.69 -11.20
C ASN A 80 8.43 4.89 -10.76
N GLN A 81 9.20 4.75 -9.68
CA GLN A 81 10.12 5.82 -9.27
C GLN A 81 11.23 6.04 -10.31
N ARG A 82 11.55 7.30 -10.56
CA ARG A 82 12.60 7.70 -11.53
C ARG A 82 13.99 7.74 -10.91
N LEU A 83 14.06 8.06 -9.63
CA LEU A 83 15.32 8.12 -8.89
C LEU A 83 15.64 6.71 -8.38
N GLU A 84 16.84 6.23 -8.70
CA GLU A 84 17.30 4.89 -8.31
C GLU A 84 17.31 4.70 -6.80
N SER A 85 17.69 5.73 -6.03
CA SER A 85 17.69 5.69 -4.56
C SER A 85 16.28 5.51 -3.98
N GLU A 86 15.30 6.24 -4.50
CA GLU A 86 13.89 6.08 -4.12
C GLU A 86 13.38 4.70 -4.53
N GLN A 87 13.68 4.27 -5.75
CA GLN A 87 13.31 2.95 -6.25
C GLN A 87 13.83 1.83 -5.34
N GLN A 88 15.09 1.91 -4.92
CA GLN A 88 15.70 0.95 -4.01
C GLN A 88 15.01 0.97 -2.64
N ALA A 89 14.79 2.15 -2.07
CA ALA A 89 14.09 2.28 -0.79
C ALA A 89 12.69 1.65 -0.82
N TRP A 90 11.91 1.89 -1.87
CA TRP A 90 10.60 1.25 -2.05
C TRP A 90 10.68 -0.26 -2.29
N THR A 91 11.74 -0.74 -2.93
CA THR A 91 11.99 -2.17 -3.15
C THR A 91 12.28 -2.89 -1.82
N ASP A 92 13.09 -2.28 -0.96
CA ASP A 92 13.41 -2.82 0.36
C ASP A 92 12.17 -2.88 1.26
N ILE A 93 11.39 -1.78 1.29
CA ILE A 93 10.09 -1.72 1.98
C ILE A 93 9.14 -2.80 1.47
N LEU A 94 9.03 -2.97 0.14
CA LEU A 94 8.18 -3.99 -0.47
C LEU A 94 8.56 -5.39 0.00
N GLY A 95 9.85 -5.72 0.01
CA GLY A 95 10.34 -7.03 0.45
C GLY A 95 9.96 -7.32 1.90
N ARG A 96 10.09 -6.33 2.79
CA ARG A 96 9.72 -6.45 4.20
C ARG A 96 8.20 -6.57 4.40
N LEU A 97 7.39 -5.76 3.70
CA LEU A 97 5.93 -5.87 3.72
C LEU A 97 5.44 -7.24 3.21
N ALA A 98 6.07 -7.77 2.15
CA ALA A 98 5.77 -9.11 1.65
C ALA A 98 6.07 -10.20 2.69
N ASN A 99 7.18 -10.05 3.43
CA ASN A 99 7.50 -10.96 4.53
C ASN A 99 6.45 -10.91 5.65
N VAL A 100 6.03 -9.71 6.09
CA VAL A 100 4.97 -9.56 7.11
C VAL A 100 3.65 -10.17 6.61
N THR A 101 3.30 -9.96 5.34
CA THR A 101 2.11 -10.56 4.72
C THR A 101 2.15 -12.08 4.80
N PHE A 102 3.28 -12.68 4.45
CA PHE A 102 3.45 -14.12 4.50
C PHE A 102 3.38 -14.68 5.93
N VAL A 103 3.96 -13.98 6.90
CA VAL A 103 3.86 -14.36 8.32
C VAL A 103 2.40 -14.32 8.79
N GLN A 104 1.66 -13.26 8.46
CA GLN A 104 0.27 -13.11 8.90
C GLN A 104 -0.68 -14.11 8.22
N LEU A 105 -0.47 -14.44 6.95
CA LEU A 105 -1.23 -15.50 6.26
C LEU A 105 -1.03 -16.89 6.86
N ARG A 106 0.07 -17.14 7.56
CA ARG A 106 0.29 -18.41 8.28
C ARG A 106 -0.41 -18.44 9.65
N LYS A 107 -0.76 -17.27 10.19
CA LYS A 107 -1.42 -17.12 11.50
C LYS A 107 -2.95 -17.04 11.37
N SER A 108 -3.48 -16.96 10.14
CA SER A 108 -4.92 -17.00 9.81
C SER A 108 -5.38 -18.41 9.51
#